data_AF-Q7MXB5-F1
#
_entry.id   AF-Q7MXB5-F1
#
_cell.length_a   1.000
_cell.length_b   1.000
_cell.length_c   1.000
_cell.angle_alpha   90.00
_cell.angle_beta   90.00
_cell.angle_gamma   90.00
#
_symmetry.space_group_name_H-M   'P 1'
#
loop_
_entity.id
_entity.type
_entity.pdbx_description
1 polymer ?
#
loop_
_entity_poly.entity_id
_entity_poly.type
_entity_poly.pdbx_seq_one_letter_code
_entity_poly.pdbx_strand_id
1 'polypeptide(L)'
;MAVGSNGNANRQKMINLMYLVFIAMMALNVSSEVLDGFDKVDKSLASSIDGSDKRNNLVLSELNTAYRTNPEKVKVWYERSLVLQKEADSLCTFIDDLKLAIARESDGKDAKVNDIRRKDNLDASSVIMLNPINGKGSTLRKEVDKFRELVATLMTDKAKLKLIEQALNTESGTKGKSWESSLFENMPTVAAITLLTKLQSDVRYAQGEVLADLVKSVDVGDYRVNSITAQVIPQSQIVMSGDTYKANIVLSSVDTTQRPDVFVNGKLLSPENMGLFTATAGAPGTYPVKGYIEMMGNDGVKIRRDFESEYFVTEPMASVAPTMMNVLYAGIDNPINIAVPGVAQQNVSATINNGTLTRRGNLWIARPTKVGSEAIISVTAQSGGRTIQMAKTTLRVRALPDPLPYIEYKDVQGNTKRFKGGRLGKREILAAGGIKAALDDDLLEVNYTVVKFQLVFYDSMGNSIPEVSDGASFSERQKRQIQNLGKGKRFYVTEVIARGPDGIERKIPAIEVIVN
;
A
#
# COMPACT_ATOMS: atom_id res chain seq x y z
N MET A 1 -23.86 -89.60 -74.68
CA MET A 1 -22.82 -90.64 -74.72
C MET A 1 -21.96 -90.49 -73.49
N ALA A 2 -21.67 -91.61 -72.84
CA ALA A 2 -20.91 -91.72 -71.62
C ALA A 2 -19.41 -91.39 -71.80
N VAL A 3 -18.66 -91.62 -70.72
CA VAL A 3 -17.21 -91.52 -70.49
C VAL A 3 -16.84 -90.20 -69.81
N GLY A 4 -16.60 -90.11 -68.50
CA GLY A 4 -15.99 -91.09 -67.61
C GLY A 4 -14.62 -90.55 -67.18
N SER A 5 -14.59 -89.79 -66.09
CA SER A 5 -13.41 -89.66 -65.24
C SER A 5 -13.88 -89.39 -63.83
N ASN A 6 -13.87 -90.43 -63.00
CA ASN A 6 -13.86 -90.34 -61.55
C ASN A 6 -12.58 -89.61 -61.11
N GLY A 7 -12.57 -88.29 -61.27
CA GLY A 7 -11.54 -87.41 -60.70
C GLY A 7 -11.82 -87.23 -59.22
N ASN A 8 -11.40 -88.20 -58.40
CA ASN A 8 -11.37 -88.22 -56.93
C ASN A 8 -12.04 -87.00 -56.24
N ALA A 9 -13.28 -87.14 -55.75
CA ALA A 9 -13.94 -86.11 -54.92
C ALA A 9 -13.07 -85.70 -53.70
N ASN A 10 -12.23 -86.61 -53.22
CA ASN A 10 -11.23 -86.33 -52.19
C ASN A 10 -10.08 -85.43 -52.68
N ARG A 11 -9.69 -85.52 -53.96
CA ARG A 11 -8.68 -84.65 -54.58
C ARG A 11 -9.21 -83.23 -54.76
N GLN A 12 -10.47 -83.06 -55.17
CA GLN A 12 -11.10 -81.74 -55.27
C GLN A 12 -11.28 -81.09 -53.87
N LYS A 13 -11.64 -81.88 -52.85
CA LYS A 13 -11.66 -81.43 -51.45
C LYS A 13 -10.27 -81.06 -50.94
N MET A 14 -9.23 -81.82 -51.32
CA MET A 14 -7.84 -81.48 -50.99
C MET A 14 -7.39 -80.19 -51.68
N ILE A 15 -7.74 -79.99 -52.95
CA ILE A 15 -7.44 -78.76 -53.69
C ILE A 15 -8.15 -77.57 -53.04
N ASN A 16 -9.44 -77.70 -52.70
CA ASN A 16 -10.18 -76.64 -52.01
C ASN A 16 -9.60 -76.34 -50.62
N LEU A 17 -9.17 -77.36 -49.87
CA LEU A 17 -8.48 -77.18 -48.59
C LEU A 17 -7.15 -76.45 -48.79
N MET A 18 -6.36 -76.82 -49.80
CA MET A 18 -5.11 -76.14 -50.12
C MET A 18 -5.34 -74.69 -50.54
N TYR A 19 -6.37 -74.39 -51.35
CA TYR A 19 -6.73 -73.01 -51.69
C TYR A 19 -7.14 -72.21 -50.46
N LEU A 20 -7.89 -72.81 -49.54
CA LEU A 20 -8.33 -72.13 -48.31
C LEU A 20 -7.16 -71.88 -47.36
N VAL A 21 -6.24 -72.85 -47.24
CA VAL A 21 -4.97 -72.69 -46.51
C VAL A 21 -4.07 -71.65 -47.18
N PHE A 22 -4.00 -71.61 -48.52
CA PHE A 22 -3.19 -70.64 -49.26
C PHE A 22 -3.75 -69.22 -49.16
N ILE A 23 -5.08 -69.06 -49.23
CA ILE A 23 -5.76 -67.79 -48.98
C ILE A 23 -5.56 -67.36 -47.52
N ALA A 24 -5.66 -68.28 -46.56
CA ALA A 24 -5.38 -68.00 -45.16
C ALA A 24 -3.91 -67.59 -44.93
N MET A 25 -2.94 -68.25 -45.57
CA MET A 25 -1.51 -67.88 -45.51
C MET A 25 -1.25 -66.52 -46.15
N MET A 26 -1.83 -66.23 -47.32
CA MET A 26 -1.72 -64.90 -47.94
C MET A 26 -2.38 -63.81 -47.11
N ALA A 27 -3.44 -64.12 -46.37
CA ALA A 27 -4.11 -63.18 -45.47
C ALA A 27 -3.35 -62.97 -44.15
N LEU A 28 -2.53 -63.93 -43.70
CA LEU A 28 -1.70 -63.82 -42.50
C LEU A 28 -0.40 -63.02 -42.76
N ASN A 29 0.09 -63.00 -43.99
CA ASN A 29 1.25 -62.21 -44.37
C ASN A 29 0.86 -60.76 -44.71
N VAL A 30 1.55 -59.80 -44.11
CA VAL A 30 1.34 -58.37 -44.39
C VAL A 30 1.87 -58.03 -45.78
N SER A 31 1.19 -57.14 -46.52
CA SER A 31 1.65 -56.74 -47.86
C SER A 31 2.99 -56.00 -47.80
N SER A 32 3.83 -56.21 -48.81
CA SER A 32 5.17 -55.59 -48.91
C SER A 32 5.12 -54.07 -48.93
N GLU A 33 4.09 -53.47 -49.53
CA GLU A 33 3.86 -52.02 -49.57
C GLU A 33 3.57 -51.44 -48.18
N VAL A 34 2.84 -52.18 -47.33
CA VAL A 34 2.56 -51.76 -45.94
C VAL A 34 3.85 -51.80 -45.11
N LEU A 35 4.70 -52.81 -45.32
CA LEU A 35 6.01 -52.92 -44.65
C LEU A 35 6.99 -51.81 -45.09
N ASP A 36 6.96 -51.38 -46.36
CA ASP A 36 7.72 -50.22 -46.84
C ASP A 36 7.17 -48.90 -46.25
N GLY A 37 5.85 -48.84 -46.00
CA GLY A 37 5.22 -47.75 -45.26
C GLY A 37 5.78 -47.60 -43.83
N PHE A 38 5.91 -48.71 -43.09
CA PHE A 38 6.51 -48.68 -41.75
C PHE A 38 7.98 -48.23 -41.78
N ASP A 39 8.76 -48.66 -42.76
CA ASP A 39 10.16 -48.23 -42.93
C ASP A 39 10.28 -46.71 -43.16
N LYS A 40 9.36 -46.12 -43.93
CA LYS A 40 9.29 -44.65 -44.12
C LYS A 40 8.92 -43.93 -42.83
N VAL A 41 8.00 -44.48 -42.05
CA VAL A 41 7.65 -43.93 -40.72
C VAL A 41 8.85 -43.99 -39.79
N ASP A 42 9.56 -45.12 -39.75
CA ASP A 42 10.75 -45.31 -38.92
C ASP A 42 11.85 -44.31 -39.29
N LYS A 43 12.15 -44.13 -40.59
CA LYS A 43 13.10 -43.11 -41.07
C LYS A 43 12.70 -41.69 -40.68
N SER A 44 11.41 -41.37 -40.76
CA SER A 44 10.89 -40.06 -40.33
C SER A 44 11.07 -39.86 -38.82
N LEU A 45 10.74 -40.87 -38.01
CA LEU A 45 10.95 -40.84 -36.56
C LEU A 45 12.44 -40.74 -36.20
N ALA A 46 13.31 -41.48 -36.88
CA ALA A 46 14.76 -41.39 -36.70
C ALA A 46 15.30 -39.98 -37.02
N SER A 47 14.82 -39.36 -38.10
CA SER A 47 15.16 -37.96 -38.41
C SER A 47 14.65 -36.98 -37.36
N SER A 48 13.46 -37.22 -36.79
CA SER A 48 12.89 -36.43 -35.69
C SER A 48 13.69 -36.58 -34.40
N ILE A 49 14.18 -37.78 -34.11
CA ILE A 49 15.06 -38.07 -32.97
C ILE A 49 16.37 -37.30 -33.10
N ASP A 50 17.04 -37.37 -34.26
CA ASP A 50 18.30 -36.64 -34.51
C ASP A 50 18.12 -35.12 -34.36
N GLY A 51 17.00 -34.58 -34.88
CA GLY A 51 16.66 -33.17 -34.68
C GLY A 51 16.41 -32.80 -33.21
N SER A 52 15.66 -33.65 -32.48
CA SER A 52 15.36 -33.43 -31.06
C SER A 52 16.60 -33.53 -30.18
N ASP A 53 17.48 -34.49 -30.46
CA ASP A 53 18.71 -34.70 -29.71
C ASP A 53 19.69 -33.52 -29.90
N LYS A 54 19.85 -33.05 -31.14
CA LYS A 54 20.61 -31.81 -31.43
C LYS A 54 20.02 -30.60 -30.71
N ARG A 55 18.69 -30.47 -30.70
CA ARG A 55 18.01 -29.38 -29.96
C ARG A 55 18.28 -29.46 -28.46
N ASN A 56 18.17 -30.65 -27.87
CA ASN A 56 18.42 -30.86 -26.45
C ASN A 56 19.86 -30.51 -26.07
N ASN A 57 20.83 -30.86 -26.93
CA ASN A 57 22.23 -30.49 -26.74
C ASN A 57 22.47 -28.97 -26.78
N LEU A 58 21.73 -28.22 -27.60
CA LEU A 58 21.81 -26.75 -27.61
C LEU A 58 21.32 -26.14 -26.28
N VAL A 59 20.18 -26.62 -25.76
CA VAL A 59 19.63 -26.16 -24.47
C VAL A 59 20.58 -26.51 -23.31
N LEU A 60 21.19 -27.69 -23.34
CA LEU A 60 22.20 -28.06 -22.35
C LEU A 60 23.46 -27.20 -22.44
N SER A 61 23.89 -26.84 -23.65
CA SER A 61 25.00 -25.91 -23.87
C SER A 61 24.68 -24.52 -23.33
N GLU A 62 23.44 -24.05 -23.49
CA GLU A 62 22.98 -22.79 -22.90
C GLU A 62 23.08 -22.83 -21.36
N LEU A 63 22.57 -23.89 -20.73
CA LEU A 63 22.72 -24.09 -19.28
C LEU A 63 24.18 -24.12 -18.83
N ASN A 64 25.08 -24.75 -19.60
CA ASN A 64 26.51 -24.74 -19.31
C ASN A 64 27.11 -23.32 -19.39
N THR A 65 26.69 -22.51 -20.37
CA THR A 65 27.11 -21.10 -20.44
C THR A 65 26.57 -20.29 -19.27
N ALA A 66 25.31 -20.49 -18.87
CA ALA A 66 24.72 -19.85 -17.70
C ALA A 66 25.44 -20.26 -16.40
N TYR A 67 25.83 -21.53 -16.27
CA TYR A 67 26.61 -22.05 -15.15
C TYR A 67 28.00 -21.41 -15.03
N ARG A 68 28.67 -21.14 -16.16
CA ARG A 68 29.95 -20.43 -16.17
C ARG A 68 29.82 -18.97 -15.71
N THR A 69 28.67 -18.35 -15.96
CA THR A 69 28.39 -16.96 -15.59
C THR A 69 28.00 -16.82 -14.13
N ASN A 70 27.06 -17.65 -13.64
CA ASN A 70 26.59 -17.61 -12.26
C ASN A 70 26.45 -19.04 -11.69
N PRO A 71 27.56 -19.63 -11.19
CA PRO A 71 27.53 -21.00 -10.70
C PRO A 71 26.67 -21.14 -9.44
N GLU A 72 26.59 -20.14 -8.58
CA GLU A 72 25.86 -20.21 -7.30
C GLU A 72 24.36 -20.48 -7.52
N LYS A 73 23.76 -19.77 -8.48
CA LYS A 73 22.33 -19.92 -8.81
C LYS A 73 22.04 -21.13 -9.69
N VAL A 74 22.94 -21.43 -10.64
CA VAL A 74 22.67 -22.36 -11.75
C VAL A 74 23.10 -23.79 -11.44
N LYS A 75 24.01 -24.02 -10.47
CA LYS A 75 24.59 -25.34 -10.19
C LYS A 75 23.57 -26.45 -10.02
N VAL A 76 22.54 -26.23 -9.19
CA VAL A 76 21.51 -27.25 -8.90
C VAL A 76 20.75 -27.66 -10.17
N TRP A 77 20.42 -26.68 -11.02
CA TRP A 77 19.70 -26.91 -12.27
C TRP A 77 20.58 -27.60 -13.32
N TYR A 78 21.85 -27.23 -13.38
CA TYR A 78 22.82 -27.86 -14.26
C TYR A 78 23.09 -29.31 -13.86
N GLU A 79 23.31 -29.60 -12.58
CA GLU A 79 23.48 -30.98 -12.07
C GLU A 79 22.26 -31.85 -12.39
N ARG A 80 21.04 -31.32 -12.19
CA ARG A 80 19.79 -32.00 -12.57
C ARG A 80 19.72 -32.27 -14.08
N SER A 81 20.11 -31.31 -14.92
CA SER A 81 20.12 -31.48 -16.38
C SER A 81 21.08 -32.58 -16.83
N LEU A 82 22.23 -32.75 -16.16
CA LEU A 82 23.20 -33.81 -16.44
C LEU A 82 22.68 -35.19 -16.03
N VAL A 83 21.98 -35.29 -14.89
CA VAL A 83 21.33 -36.54 -14.48
C VAL A 83 20.26 -36.94 -15.50
N LEU A 84 19.42 -36.00 -15.94
CA LEU A 84 18.41 -36.24 -16.96
C LEU A 84 19.02 -36.72 -18.28
N GLN A 85 20.11 -36.09 -18.74
CA GLN A 85 20.80 -36.51 -19.96
C GLN A 85 21.30 -37.95 -19.86
N LYS A 86 21.97 -38.30 -18.76
CA LYS A 86 22.51 -39.66 -18.55
C LYS A 86 21.42 -40.73 -18.60
N GLU A 87 20.30 -40.50 -17.93
CA GLU A 87 19.21 -41.47 -17.86
C GLU A 87 18.45 -41.57 -19.20
N ALA A 88 18.26 -40.45 -19.91
CA ALA A 88 17.71 -40.46 -21.27
C ALA A 88 18.62 -41.21 -22.26
N ASP A 89 19.92 -40.94 -22.24
CA ASP A 89 20.90 -41.59 -23.13
C ASP A 89 21.02 -43.09 -22.82
N SER A 90 21.02 -43.46 -21.53
CA SER A 90 21.01 -44.85 -21.08
C SER A 90 19.79 -45.61 -21.62
N LEU A 91 18.59 -45.04 -21.48
CA LEU A 91 17.35 -45.64 -21.97
C LEU A 91 17.32 -45.72 -23.51
N CYS A 92 17.72 -44.66 -24.22
CA CYS A 92 17.77 -44.67 -25.68
C CYS A 92 18.76 -45.70 -26.22
N THR A 93 19.94 -45.82 -25.60
CA THR A 93 20.95 -46.84 -25.96
C THR A 93 20.42 -48.24 -25.71
N PHE A 94 19.73 -48.46 -24.59
CA PHE A 94 19.08 -49.74 -24.31
C PHE A 94 18.01 -50.10 -25.36
N ILE A 95 17.26 -49.11 -25.85
CA ILE A 95 16.29 -49.31 -26.94
C ILE A 95 16.98 -49.62 -28.27
N ASP A 96 18.13 -49.00 -28.57
CA ASP A 96 18.91 -49.31 -29.77
C ASP A 96 19.45 -50.75 -29.74
N ASP A 97 19.92 -51.21 -28.57
CA ASP A 97 20.34 -52.59 -28.37
C ASP A 97 19.18 -53.58 -28.58
N LEU A 98 17.97 -53.23 -28.15
CA LEU A 98 16.76 -54.04 -28.38
C LEU A 98 16.37 -54.08 -29.86
N LYS A 99 16.41 -52.94 -30.56
CA LYS A 99 16.18 -52.87 -32.02
C LYS A 99 17.16 -53.76 -32.77
N LEU A 100 18.45 -53.73 -32.38
CA LEU A 100 19.48 -54.58 -32.97
C LEU A 100 19.27 -56.07 -32.66
N ALA A 101 18.85 -56.42 -31.43
CA ALA A 101 18.54 -57.79 -31.06
C ALA A 101 17.37 -58.37 -31.86
N ILE A 102 16.28 -57.60 -32.05
CA ILE A 102 15.11 -58.00 -32.85
C ILE A 102 15.50 -58.16 -34.34
N ALA A 103 16.30 -57.25 -34.88
CA ALA A 103 16.79 -57.36 -36.26
C ALA A 103 17.64 -58.63 -36.46
N ARG A 104 18.53 -58.94 -35.51
CA ARG A 104 19.40 -60.14 -35.55
C ARG A 104 18.65 -61.44 -35.42
N GLU A 105 17.60 -61.48 -34.60
CA GLU A 105 16.74 -62.66 -34.48
C GLU A 105 15.97 -62.94 -35.80
N SER A 106 15.77 -61.91 -36.62
CA SER A 106 15.06 -62.03 -37.90
C SER A 106 15.96 -62.49 -39.04
N ASP A 107 17.05 -61.78 -39.29
CA ASP A 107 17.90 -61.96 -40.48
C ASP A 107 19.25 -62.65 -40.18
N GLY A 108 19.59 -62.89 -38.91
CA GLY A 108 20.85 -63.47 -38.47
C GLY A 108 21.87 -62.43 -37.94
N LYS A 109 23.10 -62.87 -37.64
CA LYS A 109 24.09 -62.05 -36.91
C LYS A 109 24.52 -60.76 -37.63
N ASP A 110 24.46 -60.75 -38.97
CA ASP A 110 24.87 -59.61 -39.82
C ASP A 110 23.71 -58.65 -40.15
N ALA A 111 22.57 -58.79 -39.47
CA ALA A 111 21.40 -57.93 -39.66
C ALA A 111 21.68 -56.46 -39.30
N LYS A 112 21.10 -55.55 -40.07
CA LYS A 112 21.14 -54.10 -39.83
C LYS A 112 19.73 -53.60 -39.50
N VAL A 113 19.62 -52.69 -38.53
CA VAL A 113 18.33 -52.13 -38.10
C VAL A 113 17.62 -51.38 -39.24
N ASN A 114 18.38 -50.68 -40.10
CA ASN A 114 17.82 -49.88 -41.20
C ASN A 114 17.53 -50.66 -42.50
N ASP A 115 17.92 -51.94 -42.59
CA ASP A 115 17.76 -52.74 -43.80
C ASP A 115 17.46 -54.20 -43.45
N ILE A 116 16.23 -54.42 -42.98
CA ILE A 116 15.73 -55.75 -42.60
C ILE A 116 15.15 -56.42 -43.84
N ARG A 117 15.57 -57.66 -44.11
CA ARG A 117 15.11 -58.47 -45.24
C ARG A 117 13.80 -59.19 -44.90
N ARG A 118 13.70 -59.83 -43.73
CA ARG A 118 12.49 -60.51 -43.24
C ARG A 118 11.64 -59.57 -42.40
N LYS A 119 11.07 -58.57 -43.07
CA LYS A 119 10.27 -57.51 -42.45
C LYS A 119 8.94 -57.99 -41.84
N ASP A 120 8.44 -59.10 -42.35
CA ASP A 120 7.16 -59.74 -42.03
C ASP A 120 7.26 -60.78 -40.92
N ASN A 121 8.46 -61.10 -40.41
CA ASN A 121 8.63 -62.08 -39.34
C ASN A 121 7.90 -61.64 -38.06
N LEU A 122 6.97 -62.47 -37.58
CA LEU A 122 6.14 -62.24 -36.40
C LEU A 122 6.75 -62.78 -35.10
N ASP A 123 7.73 -63.68 -35.21
CA ASP A 123 8.29 -64.40 -34.06
C ASP A 123 9.38 -63.59 -33.36
N ALA A 124 10.25 -62.91 -34.12
CA ALA A 124 11.46 -62.28 -33.58
C ALA A 124 11.17 -61.20 -32.52
N SER A 125 10.13 -60.38 -32.68
CA SER A 125 9.73 -59.40 -31.65
C SER A 125 9.25 -60.10 -30.37
N SER A 126 8.43 -61.13 -30.53
CA SER A 126 7.83 -61.89 -29.43
C SER A 126 8.90 -62.65 -28.65
N VAL A 127 9.86 -63.29 -29.33
CA VAL A 127 10.95 -64.04 -28.70
C VAL A 127 11.87 -63.12 -27.89
N ILE A 128 12.26 -61.95 -28.42
CA ILE A 128 13.16 -61.06 -27.68
C ILE A 128 12.45 -60.36 -26.51
N MET A 129 11.20 -59.93 -26.71
CA MET A 129 10.50 -59.11 -25.72
C MET A 129 9.75 -59.93 -24.68
N LEU A 130 9.19 -61.09 -25.04
CA LEU A 130 8.22 -61.83 -24.22
C LEU A 130 8.70 -63.21 -23.76
N ASN A 131 9.94 -63.62 -24.08
CA ASN A 131 10.43 -64.93 -23.65
C ASN A 131 10.42 -65.08 -22.12
N PRO A 132 9.83 -66.15 -21.56
CA PRO A 132 9.75 -66.34 -20.11
C PRO A 132 11.09 -66.41 -19.38
N ILE A 133 12.18 -66.77 -20.07
CA ILE A 133 13.50 -66.96 -19.45
C ILE A 133 14.33 -65.66 -19.47
N ASN A 134 14.36 -64.96 -20.60
CA ASN A 134 15.25 -63.82 -20.85
C ASN A 134 14.54 -62.64 -21.54
N GLY A 135 13.21 -62.58 -21.48
CA GLY A 135 12.39 -61.54 -22.09
C GLY A 135 12.76 -60.16 -21.60
N LYS A 136 13.04 -59.26 -22.55
CA LYS A 136 13.50 -57.90 -22.27
C LYS A 136 12.37 -56.88 -22.08
N GLY A 137 11.12 -57.26 -22.37
CA GLY A 137 9.96 -56.36 -22.30
C GLY A 137 9.71 -55.79 -20.91
N SER A 138 9.74 -56.63 -19.87
CA SER A 138 9.56 -56.16 -18.49
C SER A 138 10.73 -55.31 -17.99
N THR A 139 11.95 -55.55 -18.49
CA THR A 139 13.11 -54.69 -18.20
C THR A 139 12.93 -53.32 -18.84
N LEU A 140 12.57 -53.28 -20.13
CA LEU A 140 12.29 -52.01 -20.84
C LEU A 140 11.20 -51.22 -20.11
N ARG A 141 10.10 -51.87 -19.72
CA ARG A 141 9.03 -51.22 -18.96
C ARG A 141 9.54 -50.58 -17.67
N LYS A 142 10.36 -51.30 -16.89
CA LYS A 142 10.94 -50.78 -15.65
C LYS A 142 11.88 -49.59 -15.88
N GLU A 143 12.69 -49.62 -16.94
CA GLU A 143 13.57 -48.49 -17.27
C GLU A 143 12.77 -47.25 -17.74
N VAL A 144 11.67 -47.45 -18.48
CA VAL A 144 10.73 -46.37 -18.80
C VAL A 144 10.05 -45.81 -17.54
N ASP A 145 9.65 -46.68 -16.62
CA ASP A 145 9.05 -46.29 -15.33
C ASP A 145 10.03 -45.44 -14.49
N LYS A 146 11.29 -45.88 -14.37
CA LYS A 146 12.34 -45.10 -13.70
C LYS A 146 12.55 -43.72 -14.34
N PHE A 147 12.61 -43.66 -15.67
CA PHE A 147 12.78 -42.39 -16.37
C PHE A 147 11.59 -41.46 -16.14
N ARG A 148 10.36 -42.00 -16.16
CA ARG A 148 9.13 -41.24 -15.86
C ARG A 148 9.13 -40.71 -14.42
N GLU A 149 9.49 -41.52 -13.44
CA GLU A 149 9.62 -41.10 -12.04
C GLU A 149 10.68 -40.00 -11.87
N LEU A 150 11.82 -40.14 -12.53
CA LEU A 150 12.86 -39.12 -12.56
C LEU A 150 12.31 -37.80 -13.12
N VAL A 151 11.64 -37.82 -14.27
CA VAL A 151 11.01 -36.63 -14.87
C VAL A 151 10.03 -35.98 -13.90
N ALA A 152 9.23 -36.76 -13.19
CA ALA A 152 8.29 -36.25 -12.19
C ALA A 152 8.99 -35.55 -11.01
N THR A 153 10.22 -35.95 -10.65
CA THR A 153 11.01 -35.28 -9.59
C THR A 153 11.71 -34.00 -10.07
N LEU A 154 12.02 -33.88 -11.36
CA LEU A 154 12.73 -32.72 -11.91
C LEU A 154 11.80 -31.60 -12.39
N MET A 155 10.61 -31.94 -12.88
CA MET A 155 9.70 -30.99 -13.51
C MET A 155 8.79 -30.31 -12.50
N THR A 156 8.68 -28.98 -12.58
CA THR A 156 7.85 -28.19 -11.65
C THR A 156 6.45 -27.90 -12.22
N ASP A 157 6.35 -27.76 -13.55
CA ASP A 157 5.07 -27.54 -14.24
C ASP A 157 4.21 -28.81 -14.29
N LYS A 158 3.20 -28.85 -13.42
CA LYS A 158 2.26 -29.98 -13.28
C LYS A 158 1.42 -30.25 -14.54
N ALA A 159 1.14 -29.24 -15.36
CA ALA A 159 0.32 -29.42 -16.55
C ALA A 159 1.09 -30.17 -17.63
N LYS A 160 2.34 -29.74 -17.90
CA LYS A 160 3.23 -30.43 -18.82
C LYS A 160 3.66 -31.80 -18.34
N LEU A 161 3.92 -31.96 -17.04
CA LEU A 161 4.26 -33.24 -16.44
C LEU A 161 3.19 -34.29 -16.77
N LYS A 162 1.90 -33.94 -16.64
CA LYS A 162 0.78 -34.83 -16.98
C LYS A 162 0.76 -35.29 -18.44
N LEU A 163 1.14 -34.41 -19.38
CA LEU A 163 1.24 -34.77 -20.80
C LEU A 163 2.37 -35.78 -21.04
N ILE A 164 3.51 -35.60 -20.36
CA ILE A 164 4.65 -36.53 -20.47
C ILE A 164 4.30 -37.89 -19.85
N GLU A 165 3.66 -37.91 -18.69
CA GLU A 165 3.18 -39.15 -18.06
C GLU A 165 2.19 -39.93 -18.94
N GLN A 166 1.34 -39.22 -19.70
CA GLN A 166 0.44 -39.83 -20.67
C GLN A 166 1.18 -40.38 -21.89
N ALA A 167 2.20 -39.68 -22.38
CA ALA A 167 2.99 -40.12 -23.53
C ALA A 167 3.86 -41.34 -23.20
N LEU A 168 4.44 -41.40 -22.00
CA LEU A 168 5.27 -42.50 -21.48
C LEU A 168 4.45 -43.48 -20.62
N ASN A 169 3.15 -43.59 -20.84
CA ASN A 169 2.31 -44.43 -20.00
C ASN A 169 2.54 -45.93 -20.26
N THR A 170 2.95 -46.63 -19.21
CA THR A 170 3.22 -48.08 -19.18
C THR A 170 2.14 -48.89 -18.44
N GLU A 171 1.13 -48.24 -17.84
CA GLU A 171 0.21 -48.89 -16.88
C GLU A 171 -0.93 -49.70 -17.52
N SER A 172 -1.28 -49.50 -18.80
CA SER A 172 -2.44 -50.18 -19.39
C SER A 172 -2.12 -50.79 -20.76
N GLY A 173 -1.83 -52.09 -20.76
CA GLY A 173 -2.00 -52.90 -21.96
C GLY A 173 -3.49 -53.08 -22.28
N THR A 174 -3.81 -53.30 -23.56
CA THR A 174 -5.20 -53.52 -23.98
C THR A 174 -5.67 -54.93 -23.65
N LYS A 175 -6.94 -55.07 -23.25
CA LYS A 175 -7.63 -56.37 -23.06
C LYS A 175 -6.95 -57.34 -22.06
N GLY A 176 -6.42 -56.82 -20.96
CA GLY A 176 -5.84 -57.65 -19.87
C GLY A 176 -4.43 -58.19 -20.15
N LYS A 177 -3.78 -57.77 -21.24
CA LYS A 177 -2.37 -58.03 -21.52
C LYS A 177 -1.47 -57.04 -20.79
N SER A 178 -0.24 -57.43 -20.47
CA SER A 178 0.79 -56.48 -20.02
C SER A 178 1.15 -55.50 -21.14
N TRP A 179 1.77 -54.38 -20.81
CA TRP A 179 2.18 -53.35 -21.77
C TRP A 179 3.05 -53.96 -22.89
N GLU A 180 4.11 -54.68 -22.51
CA GLU A 180 5.00 -55.34 -23.45
C GLU A 180 4.28 -56.40 -24.31
N SER A 181 3.35 -57.18 -23.75
CA SER A 181 2.59 -58.17 -24.52
C SER A 181 1.66 -57.49 -25.53
N SER A 182 1.02 -56.38 -25.17
CA SER A 182 0.14 -55.67 -26.10
C SER A 182 0.90 -55.00 -27.27
N LEU A 183 2.17 -54.63 -27.07
CA LEU A 183 3.00 -53.95 -28.05
C LEU A 183 3.83 -54.89 -28.93
N PHE A 184 4.22 -56.08 -28.44
CA PHE A 184 5.23 -56.91 -29.13
C PHE A 184 4.77 -58.34 -29.47
N GLU A 185 3.58 -58.76 -29.03
CA GLU A 185 3.03 -60.09 -29.35
C GLU A 185 2.48 -60.13 -30.78
N ASN A 186 2.94 -61.09 -31.58
CA ASN A 186 2.55 -61.29 -32.99
C ASN A 186 2.70 -60.02 -33.86
N MET A 187 3.73 -59.22 -33.57
CA MET A 187 4.02 -58.00 -34.32
C MET A 187 5.12 -58.26 -35.35
N PRO A 188 4.99 -57.76 -36.59
CA PRO A 188 6.09 -57.77 -37.55
C PRO A 188 7.32 -57.04 -36.99
N THR A 189 8.50 -57.52 -37.32
CA THR A 189 9.78 -56.97 -36.84
C THR A 189 9.95 -55.48 -37.14
N VAL A 190 9.57 -55.04 -38.33
CA VAL A 190 9.64 -53.61 -38.70
C VAL A 190 8.65 -52.78 -37.88
N ALA A 191 7.47 -53.31 -37.58
CA ALA A 191 6.49 -52.62 -36.73
C ALA A 191 7.00 -52.50 -35.29
N ALA A 192 7.58 -53.58 -34.73
CA ALA A 192 8.18 -53.56 -33.41
C ALA A 192 9.33 -52.55 -33.30
N ILE A 193 10.21 -52.48 -34.31
CA ILE A 193 11.30 -51.51 -34.38
C ILE A 193 10.75 -50.09 -34.49
N THR A 194 9.74 -49.86 -35.32
CA THR A 194 9.09 -48.54 -35.45
C THR A 194 8.49 -48.08 -34.12
N LEU A 195 7.87 -48.98 -33.35
CA LEU A 195 7.35 -48.68 -32.00
C LEU A 195 8.47 -48.32 -31.02
N LEU A 196 9.59 -49.04 -31.05
CA LEU A 196 10.77 -48.74 -30.26
C LEU A 196 11.39 -47.39 -30.64
N THR A 197 11.46 -47.06 -31.93
CA THR A 197 11.89 -45.74 -32.41
C THR A 197 10.91 -44.66 -31.96
N LYS A 198 9.60 -44.91 -31.99
CA LYS A 198 8.61 -43.96 -31.44
C LYS A 198 8.86 -43.70 -29.95
N LEU A 199 9.14 -44.75 -29.16
CA LEU A 199 9.47 -44.61 -27.75
C LEU A 199 10.75 -43.79 -27.53
N GLN A 200 11.80 -43.97 -28.35
CA GLN A 200 12.99 -43.12 -28.32
C GLN A 200 12.64 -41.65 -28.59
N SER A 201 11.76 -41.39 -29.56
CA SER A 201 11.28 -40.04 -29.85
C SER A 201 10.55 -39.42 -28.66
N ASP A 202 9.70 -40.18 -27.97
CA ASP A 202 9.00 -39.70 -26.77
C ASP A 202 9.98 -39.36 -25.64
N VAL A 203 11.00 -40.21 -25.41
CA VAL A 203 12.06 -39.97 -24.41
C VAL A 203 12.83 -38.69 -24.73
N ARG A 204 13.25 -38.49 -25.99
CA ARG A 204 13.95 -37.27 -26.42
C ARG A 204 13.08 -36.03 -26.32
N TYR A 205 11.80 -36.14 -26.64
CA TYR A 205 10.84 -35.04 -26.48
C TYR A 205 10.64 -34.68 -25.01
N ALA A 206 10.41 -35.68 -24.14
CA ALA A 206 10.25 -35.49 -22.71
C ALA A 206 11.50 -34.85 -22.07
N GLN A 207 12.68 -35.35 -22.41
CA GLN A 207 13.96 -34.75 -22.01
C GLN A 207 14.02 -33.27 -22.40
N GLY A 208 13.66 -32.93 -23.64
CA GLY A 208 13.68 -31.55 -24.12
C GLY A 208 12.73 -30.61 -23.37
N GLU A 209 11.53 -31.08 -23.06
CA GLU A 209 10.56 -30.30 -22.27
C GLU A 209 11.01 -30.07 -20.83
N VAL A 210 11.63 -31.07 -20.20
CA VAL A 210 12.19 -30.92 -18.85
C VAL A 210 13.39 -29.98 -18.88
N LEU A 211 14.31 -30.11 -19.85
CA LEU A 211 15.43 -29.18 -20.01
C LEU A 211 14.94 -27.73 -20.16
N ALA A 212 13.90 -27.51 -20.96
CA ALA A 212 13.30 -26.18 -21.12
C ALA A 212 12.65 -25.66 -19.82
N ASP A 213 12.05 -26.53 -19.00
CA ASP A 213 11.50 -26.16 -17.68
C ASP A 213 12.62 -25.78 -16.69
N LEU A 214 13.72 -26.53 -16.70
CA LEU A 214 14.90 -26.24 -15.86
C LEU A 214 15.50 -24.89 -16.23
N VAL A 215 15.66 -24.58 -17.52
CA VAL A 215 16.13 -23.25 -17.99
C VAL A 215 15.20 -22.16 -17.49
N LYS A 216 13.89 -22.30 -17.69
CA LYS A 216 12.92 -21.30 -17.21
C LYS A 216 13.00 -21.09 -15.72
N SER A 217 13.23 -22.16 -14.95
CA SER A 217 13.33 -22.13 -13.49
C SER A 217 14.56 -21.36 -13.01
N VAL A 218 15.64 -21.30 -13.80
CA VAL A 218 16.80 -20.43 -13.53
C VAL A 218 16.38 -18.95 -13.55
N ASP A 219 15.45 -18.55 -14.41
CA ASP A 219 15.05 -17.15 -14.63
C ASP A 219 13.87 -16.69 -13.76
N VAL A 220 13.23 -17.58 -12.98
CA VAL A 220 12.05 -17.22 -12.14
C VAL A 220 12.39 -16.20 -11.05
N GLY A 221 13.66 -16.11 -10.66
CA GLY A 221 14.16 -15.14 -9.66
C GLY A 221 14.80 -13.86 -10.23
N ASP A 222 14.78 -13.66 -11.55
CA ASP A 222 15.37 -12.46 -12.16
C ASP A 222 14.47 -11.24 -12.03
N TYR A 223 15.06 -10.04 -11.98
CA TYR A 223 14.31 -8.78 -11.96
C TYR A 223 13.41 -8.70 -13.19
N ARG A 224 12.09 -8.77 -12.97
CA ARG A 224 11.10 -8.64 -14.04
C ARG A 224 10.26 -7.40 -13.80
N VAL A 225 10.30 -6.48 -14.76
CA VAL A 225 9.33 -5.39 -14.80
C VAL A 225 7.97 -6.00 -15.15
N ASN A 226 7.10 -6.13 -14.15
CA ASN A 226 5.75 -6.66 -14.35
C ASN A 226 4.66 -5.60 -14.13
N SER A 227 4.98 -4.48 -13.49
CA SER A 227 4.08 -3.35 -13.31
C SER A 227 4.78 -2.05 -13.69
N ILE A 228 4.16 -1.31 -14.61
CA ILE A 228 4.58 0.03 -15.01
C ILE A 228 3.45 0.98 -14.67
N THR A 229 3.70 1.91 -13.76
CA THR A 229 2.69 2.87 -13.31
C THR A 229 3.24 4.29 -13.38
N ALA A 230 2.40 5.24 -13.78
CA ALA A 230 2.71 6.66 -13.68
C ALA A 230 2.37 7.13 -12.25
N GLN A 231 3.32 7.79 -11.60
CA GLN A 231 3.16 8.34 -10.26
C GLN A 231 3.41 9.84 -10.27
N VAL A 232 2.62 10.55 -9.48
CA VAL A 232 2.76 12.00 -9.27
C VAL A 232 3.31 12.20 -7.86
N ILE A 233 4.50 12.80 -7.76
CA ILE A 233 5.19 13.09 -6.51
C ILE A 233 5.08 14.60 -6.27
N PRO A 234 4.07 15.07 -5.52
CA PRO A 234 3.92 16.49 -5.20
C PRO A 234 4.95 16.94 -4.16
N GLN A 235 5.42 18.19 -4.28
CA GLN A 235 6.19 18.84 -3.22
C GLN A 235 5.31 19.15 -1.99
N SER A 236 4.05 19.54 -2.23
CA SER A 236 3.01 19.65 -1.19
C SER A 236 1.67 19.20 -1.77
N GLN A 237 0.94 18.35 -1.05
CA GLN A 237 -0.43 17.96 -1.43
C GLN A 237 -1.46 19.06 -1.16
N ILE A 238 -1.15 20.03 -0.28
CA ILE A 238 -2.04 21.13 0.09
C ILE A 238 -1.37 22.45 -0.30
N VAL A 239 -2.07 23.26 -1.09
CA VAL A 239 -1.63 24.60 -1.50
C VAL A 239 -2.70 25.63 -1.18
N MET A 240 -2.29 26.85 -0.85
CA MET A 240 -3.21 27.96 -0.65
C MET A 240 -3.63 28.57 -2.00
N SER A 241 -4.80 29.21 -2.03
CA SER A 241 -5.26 29.94 -3.21
C SER A 241 -4.25 31.03 -3.59
N GLY A 242 -3.78 31.02 -4.84
CA GLY A 242 -2.74 31.92 -5.35
C GLY A 242 -1.30 31.38 -5.26
N ASP A 243 -1.09 30.23 -4.61
CA ASP A 243 0.21 29.54 -4.60
C ASP A 243 0.38 28.62 -5.81
N THR A 244 1.63 28.23 -6.11
CA THR A 244 1.95 27.34 -7.24
C THR A 244 2.06 25.89 -6.79
N TYR A 245 1.21 25.01 -7.35
CA TYR A 245 1.36 23.57 -7.17
C TYR A 245 2.53 23.03 -8.00
N LYS A 246 3.45 22.31 -7.35
CA LYS A 246 4.64 21.70 -7.97
C LYS A 246 4.63 20.20 -7.71
N ALA A 247 4.73 19.42 -8.78
CA ALA A 247 4.80 17.96 -8.70
C ALA A 247 5.70 17.40 -9.81
N ASN A 248 6.46 16.36 -9.48
CA ASN A 248 7.23 15.57 -10.44
C ASN A 248 6.37 14.39 -10.89
N ILE A 249 6.25 14.19 -12.20
CA ILE A 249 5.54 13.04 -12.79
C ILE A 249 6.58 12.04 -13.27
N VAL A 250 6.57 10.84 -12.72
CA VAL A 250 7.56 9.79 -13.00
C VAL A 250 6.89 8.48 -13.37
N LEU A 251 7.55 7.69 -14.21
CA LEU A 251 7.17 6.29 -14.41
C LEU A 251 7.93 5.41 -13.41
N SER A 252 7.19 4.54 -12.74
CA SER A 252 7.72 3.54 -11.84
C SER A 252 7.58 2.17 -12.48
N SER A 253 8.71 1.55 -12.79
CA SER A 253 8.81 0.16 -13.23
C SER A 253 9.21 -0.70 -12.04
N VAL A 254 8.25 -1.45 -11.49
CA VAL A 254 8.44 -2.26 -10.28
C VAL A 254 8.20 -3.74 -10.57
N ASP A 255 8.93 -4.59 -9.84
CA ASP A 255 8.70 -6.02 -9.79
C ASP A 255 7.83 -6.33 -8.56
N THR A 256 6.58 -6.75 -8.79
CA THR A 256 5.65 -7.12 -7.70
C THR A 256 5.91 -8.51 -7.11
N THR A 257 6.90 -9.26 -7.64
CA THR A 257 7.27 -10.61 -7.19
C THR A 257 8.40 -10.57 -6.17
N GLN A 258 9.41 -9.74 -6.41
CA GLN A 258 10.52 -9.57 -5.49
C GLN A 258 10.13 -8.77 -4.24
N ARG A 259 10.82 -9.07 -3.14
CA ARG A 259 10.64 -8.40 -1.84
C ARG A 259 12.01 -7.88 -1.40
N PRO A 260 12.35 -6.63 -1.75
CA PRO A 260 13.63 -6.05 -1.36
C PRO A 260 13.63 -5.67 0.13
N ASP A 261 14.82 -5.64 0.72
CA ASP A 261 15.01 -5.12 2.07
C ASP A 261 15.04 -3.60 2.01
N VAL A 262 14.11 -2.95 2.71
CA VAL A 262 13.99 -1.49 2.74
C VAL A 262 14.39 -0.98 4.12
N PHE A 263 15.52 -0.29 4.18
CA PHE A 263 15.98 0.38 5.39
C PHE A 263 15.56 1.85 5.35
N VAL A 264 14.79 2.28 6.36
CA VAL A 264 14.31 3.66 6.49
C VAL A 264 14.68 4.19 7.87
N ASN A 265 15.31 5.36 7.94
CA ASN A 265 15.68 6.05 9.18
C ASN A 265 16.45 5.14 10.17
N GLY A 266 17.34 4.30 9.63
CA GLY A 266 18.19 3.37 10.40
C GLY A 266 17.52 2.07 10.86
N LYS A 267 16.25 1.82 10.49
CA LYS A 267 15.53 0.57 10.82
C LYS A 267 15.12 -0.17 9.55
N LEU A 268 15.18 -1.50 9.61
CA LEU A 268 14.62 -2.36 8.57
C LEU A 268 13.08 -2.34 8.66
N LEU A 269 12.42 -2.10 7.54
CA LEU A 269 10.97 -2.18 7.42
C LEU A 269 10.53 -3.64 7.50
N SER A 270 9.39 -3.91 8.17
CA SER A 270 8.81 -5.25 8.18
C SER A 270 8.47 -5.70 6.75
N PRO A 271 8.86 -6.92 6.31
CA PRO A 271 8.50 -7.46 5.00
C PRO A 271 6.97 -7.52 4.77
N GLU A 272 6.18 -7.63 5.84
CA GLU A 272 4.71 -7.66 5.77
C GLU A 272 4.10 -6.36 5.22
N ASN A 273 4.81 -5.24 5.39
CA ASN A 273 4.33 -3.93 4.93
C ASN A 273 4.47 -3.76 3.41
N MET A 274 5.06 -4.71 2.69
CA MET A 274 5.22 -4.67 1.23
C MET A 274 5.90 -3.37 0.74
N GLY A 275 6.92 -2.89 1.47
CA GLY A 275 7.63 -1.65 1.14
C GLY A 275 6.90 -0.36 1.57
N LEU A 276 5.79 -0.45 2.30
CA LEU A 276 5.06 0.71 2.82
C LEU A 276 5.64 1.23 4.14
N PHE A 277 6.25 2.42 4.10
CA PHE A 277 6.67 3.14 5.29
C PHE A 277 5.50 3.93 5.90
N THR A 278 5.25 3.74 7.20
CA THR A 278 4.27 4.50 7.97
C THR A 278 4.94 5.13 9.19
N ALA A 279 4.65 6.40 9.43
CA ALA A 279 5.09 7.13 10.61
C ALA A 279 3.96 8.01 11.12
N THR A 280 3.71 7.96 12.43
CA THR A 280 2.73 8.84 13.07
C THR A 280 3.30 10.27 13.13
N ALA A 281 2.56 11.23 12.59
CA ALA A 281 2.93 12.63 12.65
C ALA A 281 2.89 13.14 14.10
N GLY A 282 4.05 13.58 14.62
CA GLY A 282 4.21 14.08 15.98
C GLY A 282 4.17 15.60 16.05
N ALA A 283 5.23 16.21 16.62
CA ALA A 283 5.33 17.65 16.73
C ALA A 283 5.44 18.32 15.34
N PRO A 284 5.00 19.58 15.19
CA PRO A 284 5.15 20.32 13.93
C PRO A 284 6.62 20.46 13.54
N GLY A 285 6.91 20.28 12.26
CA GLY A 285 8.28 20.34 11.76
C GLY A 285 8.46 19.63 10.43
N THR A 286 9.71 19.64 9.95
CA THR A 286 10.13 18.90 8.76
C THR A 286 10.87 17.65 9.21
N TYR A 287 10.43 16.49 8.74
CA TYR A 287 10.98 15.20 9.11
C TYR A 287 11.62 14.52 7.89
N PRO A 288 12.91 14.14 7.98
CA PRO A 288 13.57 13.45 6.89
C PRO A 288 13.13 11.99 6.79
N VAL A 289 13.10 11.48 5.56
CA VAL A 289 12.93 10.07 5.21
C VAL A 289 14.16 9.67 4.40
N LYS A 290 15.15 9.12 5.09
CA LYS A 290 16.43 8.71 4.48
C LYS A 290 16.62 7.21 4.64
N GLY A 291 17.18 6.59 3.62
CA GLY A 291 17.32 5.15 3.64
C GLY A 291 17.95 4.58 2.39
N TYR A 292 17.84 3.27 2.27
CA TYR A 292 18.26 2.56 1.07
C TYR A 292 17.42 1.31 0.85
N ILE A 293 17.30 0.93 -0.41
CA ILE A 293 16.71 -0.34 -0.84
C ILE A 293 17.86 -1.25 -1.24
N GLU A 294 17.90 -2.44 -0.65
CA GLU A 294 18.86 -3.49 -0.98
C GLU A 294 18.10 -4.70 -1.53
N MET A 295 18.54 -5.22 -2.66
CA MET A 295 17.96 -6.42 -3.27
C MET A 295 19.05 -7.30 -3.86
N MET A 296 18.78 -8.59 -3.97
CA MET A 296 19.68 -9.49 -4.67
C MET A 296 19.52 -9.30 -6.18
N GLY A 297 20.60 -8.95 -6.87
CA GLY A 297 20.64 -8.88 -8.33
C GLY A 297 20.60 -10.26 -8.98
N ASN A 298 20.33 -10.29 -10.28
CA ASN A 298 20.24 -11.52 -11.07
C ASN A 298 21.57 -12.31 -11.11
N ASP A 299 22.67 -11.58 -10.95
CA ASP A 299 24.05 -12.08 -10.85
C ASP A 299 24.39 -12.65 -9.46
N GLY A 300 23.46 -12.62 -8.51
CA GLY A 300 23.69 -13.03 -7.13
C GLY A 300 24.44 -12.00 -6.29
N VAL A 301 24.66 -10.78 -6.83
CA VAL A 301 25.28 -9.67 -6.09
C VAL A 301 24.19 -8.78 -5.53
N LYS A 302 24.32 -8.36 -4.27
CA LYS A 302 23.38 -7.39 -3.69
C LYS A 302 23.55 -6.02 -4.33
N ILE A 303 22.48 -5.49 -4.91
CA ILE A 303 22.42 -4.12 -5.42
C ILE A 303 21.73 -3.22 -4.40
N ARG A 304 22.35 -2.07 -4.16
CA ARG A 304 21.84 -1.06 -3.22
C ARG A 304 21.55 0.25 -3.94
N ARG A 305 20.44 0.90 -3.58
CA ARG A 305 20.07 2.25 -4.03
C ARG A 305 19.63 3.09 -2.83
N ASP A 306 20.35 4.18 -2.60
CA ASP A 306 20.04 5.13 -1.53
C ASP A 306 18.90 6.07 -1.96
N PHE A 307 18.07 6.49 -1.01
CA PHE A 307 17.03 7.48 -1.23
C PHE A 307 16.97 8.48 -0.06
N GLU A 308 16.57 9.71 -0.39
CA GLU A 308 16.38 10.79 0.55
C GLU A 308 15.16 11.62 0.12
N SER A 309 14.26 11.85 1.08
CA SER A 309 13.07 12.68 0.95
C SER A 309 12.71 13.30 2.31
N GLU A 310 11.65 14.09 2.37
CA GLU A 310 11.15 14.72 3.59
C GLU A 310 9.62 14.79 3.59
N TYR A 311 9.02 14.82 4.79
CA TYR A 311 7.59 15.12 4.98
C TYR A 311 7.40 16.22 6.02
N PHE A 312 6.35 17.03 5.82
CA PHE A 312 6.03 18.16 6.68
C PHE A 312 4.86 17.81 7.61
N VAL A 313 4.98 18.17 8.88
CA VAL A 313 3.91 18.06 9.88
C VAL A 313 3.52 19.47 10.32
N THR A 314 2.23 19.78 10.21
CA THR A 314 1.66 21.08 10.61
C THR A 314 0.68 20.89 11.76
N GLU A 315 0.54 21.90 12.63
CA GLU A 315 -0.48 21.87 13.68
C GLU A 315 -1.89 21.88 13.06
N PRO A 316 -2.84 21.10 13.61
CA PRO A 316 -4.23 21.26 13.27
C PRO A 316 -4.71 22.63 13.76
N MET A 317 -5.23 23.45 12.85
CA MET A 317 -5.77 24.76 13.20
C MET A 317 -7.30 24.73 13.19
N ALA A 318 -7.91 25.12 14.32
CA ALA A 318 -9.35 25.36 14.43
C ALA A 318 -9.59 26.79 14.89
N SER A 319 -10.35 27.56 14.11
CA SER A 319 -10.78 28.91 14.50
C SER A 319 -12.06 28.82 15.33
N VAL A 320 -11.90 28.76 16.66
CA VAL A 320 -13.04 28.82 17.59
C VAL A 320 -13.24 30.26 18.06
N ALA A 321 -14.19 30.96 17.45
CA ALA A 321 -14.50 32.34 17.78
C ALA A 321 -15.98 32.48 18.18
N PRO A 322 -16.29 32.80 19.45
CA PRO A 322 -17.67 33.09 19.85
C PRO A 322 -18.19 34.32 19.10
N THR A 323 -19.33 34.19 18.43
CA THR A 323 -19.89 35.25 17.59
C THR A 323 -20.27 36.52 18.37
N MET A 324 -20.58 36.40 19.66
CA MET A 324 -20.86 37.54 20.54
C MET A 324 -19.61 38.30 21.00
N MET A 325 -18.42 37.70 20.85
CA MET A 325 -17.12 38.27 21.27
C MET A 325 -16.45 39.10 20.17
N ASN A 326 -17.07 39.26 18.99
CA ASN A 326 -16.55 40.07 17.90
C ASN A 326 -16.70 41.60 18.14
N VAL A 327 -16.32 42.05 19.34
CA VAL A 327 -16.44 43.43 19.80
C VAL A 327 -15.07 43.99 20.20
N LEU A 328 -14.79 45.22 19.79
CA LEU A 328 -13.68 46.02 20.28
C LEU A 328 -14.22 47.23 21.06
N TYR A 329 -13.60 47.55 22.18
CA TYR A 329 -13.96 48.71 22.98
C TYR A 329 -13.09 49.91 22.61
N ALA A 330 -13.75 51.03 22.29
CA ALA A 330 -13.04 52.28 22.04
C ALA A 330 -12.41 52.84 23.33
N GLY A 331 -11.23 53.44 23.20
CA GLY A 331 -10.52 54.08 24.31
C GLY A 331 -9.60 53.17 25.14
N ILE A 332 -9.56 51.86 24.87
CA ILE A 332 -8.65 50.91 25.55
C ILE A 332 -7.85 50.05 24.57
N ASP A 333 -6.81 49.39 25.10
CA ASP A 333 -6.04 48.37 24.37
C ASP A 333 -6.88 47.09 24.24
N ASN A 334 -7.21 46.70 23.00
CA ASN A 334 -7.88 45.43 22.74
C ASN A 334 -6.85 44.43 22.17
N PRO A 335 -6.39 43.45 22.96
CA PRO A 335 -5.47 42.44 22.46
C PRO A 335 -6.17 41.45 21.52
N ILE A 336 -5.57 41.19 20.36
CA ILE A 336 -6.05 40.30 19.31
C ILE A 336 -4.92 39.33 18.94
N ASN A 337 -5.24 38.04 18.91
CA ASN A 337 -4.34 37.03 18.36
C ASN A 337 -4.68 36.83 16.87
N ILE A 338 -3.71 37.08 16.00
CA ILE A 338 -3.83 36.87 14.55
C ILE A 338 -2.79 35.83 14.17
N ALA A 339 -3.26 34.67 13.71
CA ALA A 339 -2.44 33.57 13.23
C ALA A 339 -2.89 33.14 11.83
N VAL A 340 -1.93 32.87 10.94
CA VAL A 340 -2.18 32.33 9.60
C VAL A 340 -1.55 30.94 9.53
N PRO A 341 -2.31 29.88 9.21
CA PRO A 341 -1.78 28.53 9.22
C PRO A 341 -0.64 28.38 8.19
N GLY A 342 0.46 27.75 8.63
CA GLY A 342 1.64 27.54 7.80
C GLY A 342 2.53 28.77 7.60
N VAL A 343 2.21 29.92 8.20
CA VAL A 343 3.01 31.15 8.09
C VAL A 343 3.53 31.57 9.46
N ALA A 344 4.85 31.76 9.56
CA ALA A 344 5.48 32.22 10.78
C ALA A 344 4.98 33.62 11.19
N GLN A 345 4.84 33.87 12.50
CA GLN A 345 4.16 35.06 13.02
C GLN A 345 4.78 36.39 12.55
N GLN A 346 6.08 36.42 12.29
CA GLN A 346 6.81 37.56 11.75
C GLN A 346 6.45 37.91 10.29
N ASN A 347 5.99 36.92 9.52
CA ASN A 347 5.59 37.08 8.11
C ASN A 347 4.10 37.43 7.97
N VAL A 348 3.38 37.56 9.08
CA VAL A 348 1.99 38.01 9.13
C VAL A 348 1.97 39.52 9.37
N SER A 349 1.30 40.26 8.48
CA SER A 349 1.07 41.70 8.66
C SER A 349 -0.42 42.02 8.56
N ALA A 350 -0.91 42.87 9.46
CA ALA A 350 -2.32 43.20 9.57
C ALA A 350 -2.52 44.71 9.66
N THR A 351 -3.62 45.18 9.07
CA THR A 351 -4.03 46.59 9.08
C THR A 351 -5.49 46.70 9.51
N ILE A 352 -5.86 47.83 10.12
CA ILE A 352 -7.23 48.13 10.53
C ILE A 352 -7.69 49.44 9.88
N ASN A 353 -8.96 49.54 9.51
CA ASN A 353 -9.54 50.75 8.91
C ASN A 353 -10.04 51.78 9.94
N ASN A 354 -10.40 51.34 11.15
CA ASN A 354 -10.97 52.18 12.21
C ASN A 354 -10.04 52.14 13.44
N GLY A 355 -9.22 53.18 13.58
CA GLY A 355 -8.27 53.33 14.68
C GLY A 355 -6.87 52.84 14.34
N THR A 356 -6.17 52.27 15.31
CA THR A 356 -4.78 51.78 15.14
C THR A 356 -4.68 50.31 15.49
N LEU A 357 -3.78 49.60 14.80
CA LEU A 357 -3.45 48.19 15.06
C LEU A 357 -1.93 48.07 15.11
N THR A 358 -1.39 47.71 16.27
CA THR A 358 0.06 47.67 16.51
C THR A 358 0.49 46.30 17.04
N ARG A 359 1.65 45.80 16.62
CA ARG A 359 2.16 44.51 17.09
C ARG A 359 2.87 44.68 18.43
N ARG A 360 2.58 43.80 19.39
CA ARG A 360 3.24 43.71 20.70
C ARG A 360 3.59 42.25 20.97
N GLY A 361 4.82 41.86 20.62
CA GLY A 361 5.25 40.46 20.64
C GLY A 361 4.44 39.60 19.67
N ASN A 362 3.80 38.55 20.18
CA ASN A 362 2.97 37.63 19.39
C ASN A 362 1.52 38.13 19.20
N LEU A 363 1.10 39.15 19.95
CA LEU A 363 -0.24 39.72 19.91
C LEU A 363 -0.28 41.03 19.09
N TRP A 364 -1.49 41.40 18.69
CA TRP A 364 -1.81 42.69 18.11
C TRP A 364 -2.70 43.48 19.05
N ILE A 365 -2.47 44.79 19.17
CA ILE A 365 -3.27 45.69 20.00
C ILE A 365 -4.07 46.61 19.09
N ALA A 366 -5.39 46.47 19.13
CA ALA A 366 -6.32 47.34 18.44
C ALA A 366 -6.83 48.46 19.35
N ARG A 367 -6.80 49.69 18.86
CA ARG A 367 -7.40 50.87 19.51
C ARG A 367 -8.35 51.56 18.54
N PRO A 368 -9.63 51.18 18.52
CA PRO A 368 -10.62 51.79 17.64
C PRO A 368 -11.00 53.19 18.14
N THR A 369 -11.40 54.07 17.22
CA THR A 369 -11.72 55.48 17.53
C THR A 369 -13.20 55.78 17.35
N LYS A 370 -13.82 55.28 16.27
CA LYS A 370 -15.23 55.58 15.95
C LYS A 370 -16.17 54.50 16.49
N VAL A 371 -16.84 54.82 17.60
CA VAL A 371 -17.89 53.98 18.21
C VAL A 371 -19.09 53.84 17.27
N GLY A 372 -19.70 52.64 17.22
CA GLY A 372 -20.89 52.36 16.41
C GLY A 372 -20.60 52.10 14.93
N SER A 373 -19.35 52.29 14.47
CA SER A 373 -18.89 51.87 13.15
C SER A 373 -18.11 50.56 13.28
N GLU A 374 -18.13 49.74 12.22
CA GLU A 374 -17.37 48.51 12.17
C GLU A 374 -15.86 48.78 12.01
N ALA A 375 -15.05 47.89 12.56
CA ALA A 375 -13.60 47.84 12.37
C ALA A 375 -13.25 46.58 11.58
N ILE A 376 -12.70 46.77 10.40
CA ILE A 376 -12.31 45.72 9.47
C ILE A 376 -10.80 45.51 9.60
N ILE A 377 -10.40 44.32 10.02
CA ILE A 377 -9.01 43.88 10.05
C ILE A 377 -8.72 43.16 8.74
N SER A 378 -7.75 43.69 7.98
CA SER A 378 -7.24 43.05 6.77
C SER A 378 -5.89 42.43 7.08
N VAL A 379 -5.79 41.10 6.93
CA VAL A 379 -4.57 40.34 7.19
C VAL A 379 -3.89 39.99 5.86
N THR A 380 -2.58 40.06 5.83
CA THR A 380 -1.75 39.63 4.70
C THR A 380 -0.61 38.76 5.23
N ALA A 381 -0.22 37.76 4.45
CA ALA A 381 0.84 36.84 4.81
C ALA A 381 1.88 36.80 3.69
N GLN A 382 3.16 36.78 4.07
CA GLN A 382 4.25 36.57 3.12
C GLN A 382 4.61 35.09 3.07
N SER A 383 4.44 34.48 1.90
CA SER A 383 4.86 33.10 1.63
C SER A 383 5.67 33.07 0.33
N GLY A 384 6.88 32.54 0.37
CA GLY A 384 7.74 32.39 -0.82
C GLY A 384 8.06 33.69 -1.57
N GLY A 385 8.13 34.83 -0.87
CA GLY A 385 8.44 36.13 -1.48
C GLY A 385 7.24 36.85 -2.13
N ARG A 386 6.03 36.30 -2.04
CA ARG A 386 4.78 36.96 -2.46
C ARG A 386 3.89 37.29 -1.26
N THR A 387 3.24 38.44 -1.32
CA THR A 387 2.23 38.86 -0.35
C THR A 387 0.87 38.32 -0.77
N ILE A 388 0.29 37.45 0.06
CA ILE A 388 -1.04 36.88 -0.15
C ILE A 388 -2.02 37.61 0.78
N GLN A 389 -3.10 38.13 0.21
CA GLN A 389 -4.17 38.75 1.00
C GLN A 389 -5.06 37.67 1.61
N MET A 390 -5.20 37.68 2.93
CA MET A 390 -6.08 36.78 3.66
C MET A 390 -7.50 37.35 3.73
N ALA A 391 -8.43 36.58 4.32
CA ALA A 391 -9.78 37.04 4.59
C ALA A 391 -9.79 38.28 5.49
N LYS A 392 -10.77 39.16 5.26
CA LYS A 392 -11.04 40.33 6.10
C LYS A 392 -11.99 39.92 7.22
N THR A 393 -11.71 40.37 8.44
CA THR A 393 -12.59 40.11 9.60
C THR A 393 -13.22 41.42 10.06
N THR A 394 -14.55 41.44 10.15
CA THR A 394 -15.32 42.58 10.61
C THR A 394 -15.64 42.44 12.10
N LEU A 395 -15.26 43.43 12.89
CA LEU A 395 -15.52 43.53 14.32
C LEU A 395 -16.37 44.77 14.61
N ARG A 396 -17.24 44.67 15.61
CA ARG A 396 -18.10 45.78 16.03
C ARG A 396 -17.36 46.67 17.03
N VAL A 397 -17.41 47.99 16.88
CA VAL A 397 -16.83 48.90 17.88
C VAL A 397 -17.92 49.40 18.83
N ARG A 398 -17.76 49.12 20.13
CA ARG A 398 -18.65 49.62 21.18
C ARG A 398 -17.92 50.60 22.09
N ALA A 399 -18.68 51.51 22.70
CA ALA A 399 -18.18 52.28 23.83
C ALA A 399 -17.95 51.35 25.02
N LEU A 400 -17.06 51.75 25.93
CA LEU A 400 -16.95 51.07 27.21
C LEU A 400 -18.31 51.05 27.94
N PRO A 401 -18.67 49.95 28.64
CA PRO A 401 -19.91 49.89 29.42
C PRO A 401 -19.88 50.90 30.56
N ASP A 402 -21.05 51.40 30.96
CA ASP A 402 -21.12 52.34 32.09
C ASP A 402 -20.82 51.61 33.41
N PRO A 403 -19.97 52.17 34.28
CA PRO A 403 -19.66 51.56 35.57
C PRO A 403 -20.81 51.78 36.56
N LEU A 404 -20.83 50.99 37.62
CA LEU A 404 -21.72 51.16 38.76
C LEU A 404 -20.98 51.84 39.91
N PRO A 405 -21.61 52.81 40.61
CA PRO A 405 -21.01 53.38 41.81
C PRO A 405 -21.09 52.40 42.96
N TYR A 406 -20.05 52.41 43.80
CA TYR A 406 -20.01 51.64 45.03
C TYR A 406 -19.24 52.37 46.12
N ILE A 407 -19.54 52.01 47.36
CA ILE A 407 -18.76 52.42 48.53
C ILE A 407 -17.83 51.26 48.86
N GLU A 408 -16.52 51.51 48.83
CA GLU A 408 -15.53 50.53 49.26
C GLU A 408 -15.45 50.53 50.79
N TYR A 409 -15.76 49.40 51.41
CA TYR A 409 -15.66 49.28 52.87
C TYR A 409 -14.95 47.99 53.24
N LYS A 410 -14.32 48.00 54.42
CA LYS A 410 -13.72 46.80 55.00
C LYS A 410 -14.70 46.19 56.00
N ASP A 411 -14.91 44.89 55.91
CA ASP A 411 -15.67 44.18 56.93
C ASP A 411 -14.87 44.01 58.24
N VAL A 412 -15.49 43.44 59.26
CA VAL A 412 -14.87 43.23 60.58
C VAL A 412 -13.63 42.32 60.49
N GLN A 413 -13.51 41.52 59.42
CA GLN A 413 -12.37 40.63 59.16
C GLN A 413 -11.27 41.32 58.34
N GLY A 414 -11.44 42.59 57.96
CA GLY A 414 -10.47 43.35 57.18
C GLY A 414 -10.56 43.16 55.66
N ASN A 415 -11.53 42.37 55.17
CA ASN A 415 -11.71 42.12 53.74
C ASN A 415 -12.39 43.30 53.05
N THR A 416 -11.88 43.70 51.90
CA THR A 416 -12.44 44.79 51.09
C THR A 416 -13.67 44.33 50.33
N LYS A 417 -14.80 45.02 50.51
CA LYS A 417 -16.08 44.73 49.86
C LYS A 417 -16.63 45.98 49.16
N ARG A 418 -17.41 45.75 48.10
CA ARG A 418 -18.08 46.80 47.31
C ARG A 418 -19.56 46.87 47.71
N PHE A 419 -19.97 47.96 48.35
CA PHE A 419 -21.36 48.22 48.69
C PHE A 419 -22.09 48.90 47.53
N LYS A 420 -23.16 48.27 47.03
CA LYS A 420 -23.94 48.72 45.86
C LYS A 420 -25.38 49.17 46.21
N GLY A 421 -25.66 49.36 47.50
CA GLY A 421 -26.98 49.77 48.00
C GLY A 421 -27.51 48.86 49.11
N GLY A 422 -28.39 49.41 49.95
CA GLY A 422 -28.96 48.70 51.11
C GLY A 422 -28.43 49.22 52.45
N ARG A 423 -28.14 48.34 53.40
CA ARG A 423 -27.73 48.72 54.76
C ARG A 423 -26.22 48.74 54.91
N LEU A 424 -25.67 49.87 55.37
CA LEU A 424 -24.24 49.99 55.71
C LEU A 424 -24.08 50.76 57.02
N GLY A 425 -23.13 50.31 57.86
CA GLY A 425 -22.86 50.96 59.13
C GLY A 425 -22.23 52.34 58.90
N LYS A 426 -22.57 53.30 59.79
CA LYS A 426 -22.09 54.69 59.68
C LYS A 426 -20.56 54.78 59.64
N ARG A 427 -19.89 53.95 60.45
CA ARG A 427 -18.42 53.92 60.54
C ARG A 427 -17.80 53.49 59.21
N GLU A 428 -18.36 52.46 58.58
CA GLU A 428 -17.91 51.94 57.30
C GLU A 428 -18.12 52.96 56.17
N ILE A 429 -19.24 53.67 56.17
CA ILE A 429 -19.51 54.77 55.22
C ILE A 429 -18.45 55.87 55.34
N LEU A 430 -18.18 56.35 56.56
CA LEU A 430 -17.20 57.43 56.77
C LEU A 430 -15.77 56.99 56.48
N ALA A 431 -15.41 55.74 56.80
CA ALA A 431 -14.10 55.16 56.53
C ALA A 431 -13.79 55.02 55.04
N ALA A 432 -14.82 54.82 54.19
CA ALA A 432 -14.66 54.76 52.75
C ALA A 432 -14.19 56.10 52.13
N GLY A 433 -14.49 57.22 52.79
CA GLY A 433 -14.04 58.57 52.42
C GLY A 433 -14.64 59.15 51.13
N GLY A 434 -15.35 58.35 50.33
CA GLY A 434 -15.96 58.78 49.08
C GLY A 434 -16.66 57.66 48.31
N ILE A 435 -16.97 57.93 47.05
CA ILE A 435 -17.63 57.01 46.13
C ILE A 435 -16.65 56.59 45.05
N LYS A 436 -16.62 55.28 44.74
CA LYS A 436 -15.84 54.71 43.63
C LYS A 436 -16.79 54.20 42.54
N ALA A 437 -16.25 53.96 41.34
CA ALA A 437 -16.99 53.39 40.22
C ALA A 437 -16.21 52.23 39.61
N ALA A 438 -16.89 51.12 39.32
CA ALA A 438 -16.29 49.97 38.64
C ALA A 438 -17.35 49.19 37.85
N LEU A 439 -16.91 48.39 36.90
CA LEU A 439 -17.77 47.39 36.25
C LEU A 439 -18.12 46.28 37.25
N ASP A 440 -19.29 45.69 37.07
CA ASP A 440 -19.73 44.54 37.88
C ASP A 440 -18.99 43.26 37.47
N ASP A 441 -18.78 43.11 36.16
CA ASP A 441 -18.12 41.96 35.58
C ASP A 441 -16.60 42.15 35.52
N ASP A 442 -15.85 41.15 35.99
CA ASP A 442 -14.39 41.10 35.96
C ASP A 442 -13.81 40.80 34.56
N LEU A 443 -14.67 40.82 33.53
CA LEU A 443 -14.28 40.54 32.14
C LEU A 443 -13.38 41.63 31.55
N LEU A 444 -13.46 42.84 32.10
CA LEU A 444 -12.74 44.02 31.63
C LEU A 444 -12.03 44.70 32.79
N GLU A 445 -10.70 44.62 32.83
CA GLU A 445 -9.85 45.35 33.78
C GLU A 445 -9.76 46.83 33.42
N VAL A 446 -10.85 47.57 33.63
CA VAL A 446 -10.96 48.99 33.29
C VAL A 446 -11.19 49.82 34.55
N ASN A 447 -10.27 50.76 34.80
CA ASN A 447 -10.33 51.65 35.96
C ASN A 447 -11.16 52.90 35.65
N TYR A 448 -12.26 53.09 36.39
CA TYR A 448 -13.08 54.30 36.34
C TYR A 448 -12.80 55.19 37.55
N THR A 449 -12.85 56.50 37.35
CA THR A 449 -12.69 57.49 38.43
C THR A 449 -13.95 58.34 38.55
N VAL A 450 -14.46 58.53 39.76
CA VAL A 450 -15.60 59.43 40.01
C VAL A 450 -15.12 60.88 39.94
N VAL A 451 -15.83 61.72 39.19
CA VAL A 451 -15.52 63.15 39.03
C VAL A 451 -16.33 64.00 39.99
N LYS A 452 -17.63 63.70 40.16
CA LYS A 452 -18.52 64.40 41.10
C LYS A 452 -19.72 63.54 41.47
N PHE A 453 -20.31 63.82 42.64
CA PHE A 453 -21.59 63.26 43.07
C PHE A 453 -22.28 64.22 44.06
N GLN A 454 -23.55 63.94 44.35
CA GLN A 454 -24.31 64.61 45.39
C GLN A 454 -24.83 63.60 46.40
N LEU A 455 -24.97 64.02 47.65
CA LEU A 455 -25.70 63.27 48.66
C LEU A 455 -27.00 64.01 48.98
N VAL A 456 -28.13 63.33 48.81
CA VAL A 456 -29.45 63.87 49.15
C VAL A 456 -29.88 63.29 50.49
N PHE A 457 -30.05 64.18 51.46
CA PHE A 457 -30.61 63.89 52.77
C PHE A 457 -32.04 64.40 52.87
N TYR A 458 -32.79 63.93 53.86
CA TYR A 458 -34.12 64.44 54.18
C TYR A 458 -34.15 64.91 55.64
N ASP A 459 -34.63 66.13 55.84
CA ASP A 459 -34.82 66.69 57.18
C ASP A 459 -36.09 66.12 57.88
N SER A 460 -36.35 66.56 59.11
CA SER A 460 -37.56 66.16 59.86
C SER A 460 -38.86 66.69 59.27
N MET A 461 -38.80 67.68 58.38
CA MET A 461 -39.95 68.29 57.69
C MET A 461 -40.19 67.68 56.29
N GLY A 462 -39.32 66.76 55.85
CA GLY A 462 -39.42 66.08 54.56
C GLY A 462 -38.78 66.84 53.40
N ASN A 463 -38.06 67.94 53.65
CA ASN A 463 -37.35 68.68 52.61
C ASN A 463 -36.09 67.92 52.18
N SER A 464 -35.78 67.93 50.88
CA SER A 464 -34.53 67.38 50.35
C SER A 464 -33.39 68.37 50.54
N ILE A 465 -32.28 67.89 51.11
CA ILE A 465 -31.05 68.65 51.29
C ILE A 465 -29.96 68.01 50.41
N PRO A 466 -29.79 68.49 49.16
CA PRO A 466 -28.70 68.04 48.29
C PRO A 466 -27.39 68.73 48.67
N GLU A 467 -26.39 67.94 49.05
CA GLU A 467 -25.03 68.41 49.34
C GLU A 467 -24.06 67.90 48.28
N VAL A 468 -23.25 68.80 47.71
CA VAL A 468 -22.26 68.47 46.67
C VAL A 468 -20.97 67.91 47.29
N SER A 469 -20.33 66.96 46.60
CA SER A 469 -19.08 66.32 47.00
C SER A 469 -17.83 67.12 46.62
N ASP A 470 -16.71 66.81 47.27
CA ASP A 470 -15.38 67.31 46.90
C ASP A 470 -14.76 66.32 45.90
N GLY A 471 -15.23 66.37 44.66
CA GLY A 471 -14.82 65.44 43.61
C GLY A 471 -15.29 64.00 43.90
N ALA A 472 -14.33 63.07 43.99
CA ALA A 472 -14.58 61.66 44.36
C ALA A 472 -14.78 61.44 45.87
N SER A 473 -14.48 62.44 46.70
CA SER A 473 -14.49 62.33 48.17
C SER A 473 -15.69 63.03 48.80
N PHE A 474 -16.07 62.60 50.00
CA PHE A 474 -17.12 63.27 50.78
C PHE A 474 -16.68 64.67 51.22
N SER A 475 -17.54 65.66 51.06
CA SER A 475 -17.31 67.01 51.57
C SER A 475 -17.52 67.09 53.08
N GLU A 476 -16.97 68.12 53.73
CA GLU A 476 -17.11 68.31 55.18
C GLU A 476 -18.58 68.52 55.63
N ARG A 477 -19.44 69.01 54.74
CA ARG A 477 -20.90 69.10 55.00
C ARG A 477 -21.55 67.72 54.92
N GLN A 478 -21.22 66.95 53.89
CA GLN A 478 -21.69 65.57 53.73
C GLN A 478 -21.29 64.68 54.92
N LYS A 479 -20.02 64.74 55.36
CA LYS A 479 -19.55 63.99 56.53
C LYS A 479 -20.33 64.32 57.80
N ARG A 480 -20.59 65.61 58.04
CA ARG A 480 -21.40 66.07 59.19
C ARG A 480 -22.83 65.56 59.13
N GLN A 481 -23.46 65.60 57.96
CA GLN A 481 -24.80 65.06 57.77
C GLN A 481 -24.83 63.54 58.02
N ILE A 482 -23.89 62.78 57.44
CA ILE A 482 -23.77 61.33 57.68
C ILE A 482 -23.56 61.02 59.17
N GLN A 483 -22.75 61.83 59.87
CA GLN A 483 -22.49 61.66 61.29
C GLN A 483 -23.75 61.88 62.14
N ASN A 484 -24.57 62.85 61.78
CA ASN A 484 -25.81 63.19 62.48
C ASN A 484 -27.00 62.31 62.10
N LEU A 485 -26.94 61.55 61.00
CA LEU A 485 -28.01 60.65 60.59
C LEU A 485 -28.26 59.55 61.64
N GLY A 486 -29.52 59.43 62.07
CA GLY A 486 -29.95 58.35 62.96
C GLY A 486 -29.95 56.98 62.28
N LYS A 487 -29.91 55.92 63.10
CA LYS A 487 -30.03 54.54 62.62
C LYS A 487 -31.36 54.33 61.88
N GLY A 488 -31.32 53.64 60.75
CA GLY A 488 -32.46 53.36 59.88
C GLY A 488 -32.85 54.50 58.93
N LYS A 489 -32.20 55.67 59.03
CA LYS A 489 -32.39 56.77 58.07
C LYS A 489 -31.65 56.50 56.77
N ARG A 490 -32.16 57.12 55.70
CA ARG A 490 -31.69 56.92 54.32
C ARG A 490 -31.07 58.20 53.79
N PHE A 491 -30.06 58.05 52.96
CA PHE A 491 -29.61 59.09 52.06
C PHE A 491 -29.31 58.48 50.70
N TYR A 492 -29.32 59.31 49.66
CA TYR A 492 -29.13 58.87 48.29
C TYR A 492 -27.86 59.48 47.73
N VAL A 493 -27.02 58.65 47.12
CA VAL A 493 -25.91 59.13 46.30
C VAL A 493 -26.46 59.35 44.89
N THR A 494 -26.63 60.60 44.50
CA THR A 494 -27.25 61.00 43.23
C THR A 494 -26.27 61.78 42.36
N GLU A 495 -26.64 61.98 41.09
CA GLU A 495 -25.87 62.76 40.12
C GLU A 495 -24.39 62.37 40.01
N VAL A 496 -24.11 61.07 40.16
CA VAL A 496 -22.74 60.54 40.10
C VAL A 496 -22.26 60.61 38.66
N ILE A 497 -21.15 61.30 38.44
CA ILE A 497 -20.44 61.34 37.15
C ILE A 497 -19.10 60.63 37.31
N ALA A 498 -18.85 59.64 36.46
CA ALA A 498 -17.58 58.92 36.38
C ALA A 498 -16.92 59.12 35.02
N ARG A 499 -15.59 59.02 35.00
CA ARG A 499 -14.74 59.10 33.82
C ARG A 499 -13.97 57.80 33.64
N GLY A 500 -14.05 57.23 32.44
CA GLY A 500 -13.29 56.04 32.05
C GLY A 500 -11.95 56.40 31.39
N PRO A 501 -11.12 55.40 31.05
CA PRO A 501 -9.87 55.59 30.29
C PRO A 501 -10.10 56.12 28.87
N ASP A 502 -11.32 55.98 28.35
CA ASP A 502 -11.79 56.61 27.11
C ASP A 502 -11.89 58.14 27.19
N GLY A 503 -11.74 58.72 28.39
CA GLY A 503 -11.77 60.17 28.62
C GLY A 503 -13.19 60.76 28.64
N ILE A 504 -14.22 59.93 28.52
CA ILE A 504 -15.63 60.36 28.43
C ILE A 504 -16.25 60.38 29.83
N GLU A 505 -16.91 61.47 30.18
CA GLU A 505 -17.71 61.58 31.40
C GLU A 505 -19.12 61.00 31.21
N ARG A 506 -19.54 60.15 32.13
CA ARG A 506 -20.82 59.43 32.09
C ARG A 506 -21.56 59.61 33.41
N LYS A 507 -22.85 59.92 33.33
CA LYS A 507 -23.75 59.93 34.49
C LYS A 507 -24.15 58.50 34.80
N ILE A 508 -23.84 58.01 35.99
CA ILE A 508 -24.10 56.63 36.41
C ILE A 508 -25.26 56.57 37.42
N PRO A 509 -25.88 55.40 37.63
CA PRO A 509 -27.06 55.26 38.47
C PRO A 509 -26.86 55.71 39.92
N ALA A 510 -27.94 56.13 40.58
CA ALA A 510 -27.90 56.47 42.00
C ALA A 510 -27.87 55.21 42.88
N ILE A 511 -27.34 55.32 44.10
CA ILE A 511 -27.43 54.26 45.12
C ILE A 511 -28.12 54.77 46.39
N GLU A 512 -28.98 53.93 46.97
CA GLU A 512 -29.62 54.17 48.26
C GLU A 512 -28.76 53.60 49.39
N VAL A 513 -28.52 54.39 50.43
CA VAL A 513 -27.78 53.97 51.63
C VAL A 513 -28.66 54.11 52.85
N ILE A 514 -28.87 53.01 53.58
CA ILE A 514 -29.58 52.96 54.85
C ILE A 514 -28.55 52.81 55.97
N VAL A 515 -28.49 53.78 56.88
CA VAL A 515 -27.56 53.76 58.02
C VAL A 515 -27.96 52.67 59.00
N ASN A 516 -27.03 51.78 59.35
CA ASN A 516 -27.26 50.70 60.34
C ASN A 516 -26.53 50.94 61.68
#